data_AF-A0A6B3EVW9-F1
#
_entry.id   AF-A0A6B3EVW9-F1
#
_cell.length_a   1.000
_cell.length_b   1.000
_cell.length_c   1.000
_cell.angle_alpha   90.00
_cell.angle_beta   90.00
_cell.angle_gamma   90.00
#
_symmetry.space_group_name_H-M   'P 1'
#
loop_
_entity.id
_entity.type
_entity.pdbx_description
1 polymer ?
#
loop_
_entity_poly.entity_id
_entity_poly.type
_entity_poly.pdbx_seq_one_letter_code
_entity_poly.pdbx_strand_id
1 'polypeptide(L)'
;WWRERLPNLPRAPRLPTTVDPLTPVSAGDTALTHSRRLHHWLGPADKAALINAARRYGITPAAALATAFAEVIAAWSDSRRFLLNLPLFDREMFTPDVAALVGDFSSSVLLDAD
;
A
#
# COMPACT_ATOMS: atom_id res chain seq x y z
N TRP A 1 -19.62 -9.26 1.75
CA TRP A 1 -18.72 -8.09 1.73
C TRP A 1 -17.97 -7.88 0.41
N TRP A 2 -16.85 -8.57 0.08
CA TRP A 2 -16.08 -8.26 -1.14
C TRP A 2 -16.91 -8.36 -2.43
N ARG A 3 -17.74 -9.41 -2.56
CA ARG A 3 -18.66 -9.58 -3.69
C ARG A 3 -19.60 -8.39 -3.88
N GLU A 4 -20.00 -7.72 -2.80
CA GLU A 4 -20.87 -6.54 -2.87
C GLU A 4 -20.10 -5.28 -3.28
N ARG A 5 -18.79 -5.20 -2.98
CA ARG A 5 -17.96 -4.01 -3.27
C ARG A 5 -17.32 -4.05 -4.64
N LEU A 6 -16.99 -5.23 -5.15
CA LEU A 6 -16.34 -5.43 -6.46
C LEU A 6 -16.94 -4.58 -7.59
N PRO A 7 -18.27 -4.48 -7.76
CA PRO A 7 -18.85 -3.69 -8.86
C PRO A 7 -18.56 -2.19 -8.80
N ASN A 8 -18.20 -1.66 -7.63
CA ASN A 8 -18.05 -0.22 -7.37
C ASN A 8 -16.59 0.22 -7.15
N LEU A 9 -15.64 -0.70 -7.21
CA LEU A 9 -14.22 -0.38 -6.99
C LEU A 9 -13.67 0.44 -8.16
N PRO A 10 -12.86 1.48 -7.90
CA PRO A 10 -12.23 2.26 -8.95
C PRO A 10 -11.11 1.45 -9.64
N ARG A 11 -10.49 2.05 -10.64
CA ARG A 11 -9.29 1.50 -11.28
C ARG A 11 -8.05 1.76 -10.42
N ALA A 12 -6.96 1.07 -10.73
CA ALA A 12 -5.64 1.42 -10.22
C ALA A 12 -5.22 2.84 -10.68
N PRO A 13 -4.39 3.56 -9.91
CA PRO A 13 -3.92 4.88 -10.28
C PRO A 13 -3.09 4.83 -11.59
N ARG A 14 -3.27 5.81 -12.48
CA ARG A 14 -2.44 5.98 -13.67
C ARG A 14 -1.36 7.03 -13.41
N LEU A 15 -0.15 6.55 -13.15
CA LEU A 15 1.03 7.38 -12.97
C LEU A 15 1.69 7.71 -14.32
N PRO A 16 2.45 8.82 -14.42
CA PRO A 16 3.22 9.16 -15.61
C PRO A 16 4.38 8.19 -15.79
N THR A 17 4.18 7.18 -16.61
CA THR A 17 5.20 6.18 -16.98
C THR A 17 5.66 6.39 -18.42
N THR A 18 6.91 6.01 -18.71
CA THR A 18 7.45 6.04 -20.08
C THR A 18 6.89 4.89 -20.95
N VAL A 19 6.41 3.83 -20.32
CA VAL A 19 5.80 2.65 -20.94
C VAL A 19 4.51 2.34 -20.19
N ASP A 20 3.47 1.89 -20.91
CA ASP A 20 2.23 1.46 -20.28
C ASP A 20 2.50 0.24 -19.39
N PRO A 21 2.26 0.31 -18.06
CA PRO A 21 2.51 -0.80 -17.14
C PRO A 21 1.65 -2.05 -17.42
N LEU A 22 0.60 -1.94 -18.25
CA LEU A 22 -0.22 -3.06 -18.69
C LEU A 22 0.27 -3.70 -20.00
N THR A 23 1.38 -3.20 -20.57
CA THR A 23 2.01 -3.83 -21.73
C THR A 23 2.48 -5.24 -21.36
N PRO A 24 2.05 -6.29 -22.07
CA PRO A 24 2.52 -7.65 -21.80
C PRO A 24 4.04 -7.75 -22.00
N VAL A 25 4.74 -8.24 -20.99
CA VAL A 25 6.19 -8.45 -21.01
C VAL A 25 6.52 -9.93 -20.87
N SER A 26 7.49 -10.41 -21.65
CA SER A 26 8.01 -11.75 -21.48
C SER A 26 8.94 -11.81 -20.27
N ALA A 27 9.08 -12.98 -19.64
CA ALA A 27 10.00 -13.16 -18.50
C ALA A 27 11.48 -12.86 -18.85
N GLY A 28 11.85 -12.86 -20.13
CA GLY A 28 13.19 -12.51 -20.61
C GLY A 28 13.41 -11.01 -20.86
N ASP A 29 12.37 -10.17 -20.76
CA ASP A 29 12.45 -8.74 -21.02
C ASP A 29 12.97 -7.97 -19.80
N THR A 30 14.29 -7.91 -19.67
CA THR A 30 14.97 -7.25 -18.54
C THR A 30 14.87 -5.73 -18.58
N ALA A 31 14.48 -5.13 -19.72
CA ALA A 31 14.30 -3.69 -19.82
C ALA A 31 13.04 -3.22 -19.08
N LEU A 32 11.99 -4.05 -19.08
CA LEU A 32 10.71 -3.76 -18.42
C LEU A 32 10.51 -4.51 -17.10
N THR A 33 11.31 -5.54 -16.79
CA THR A 33 11.19 -6.35 -15.56
C THR A 33 12.30 -6.07 -14.53
N HIS A 34 12.74 -4.81 -14.39
CA HIS A 34 13.75 -4.41 -13.41
C HIS A 34 13.15 -3.59 -12.26
N SER A 35 13.60 -3.86 -11.02
CA SER A 35 13.22 -3.11 -9.82
C SER A 35 14.39 -2.29 -9.28
N ARG A 36 14.16 -1.00 -9.02
CA ARG A 36 15.13 -0.14 -8.32
C ARG A 36 14.66 0.10 -6.90
N ARG A 37 15.51 -0.19 -5.90
CA ARG A 37 15.23 0.12 -4.51
C ARG A 37 15.58 1.57 -4.19
N LEU A 38 14.58 2.35 -3.84
CA LEU A 38 14.73 3.67 -3.22
C LEU A 38 14.35 3.56 -1.74
N HIS A 39 14.98 4.38 -0.89
CA HIS A 39 14.65 4.42 0.53
C HIS A 39 14.75 5.85 1.05
N HIS A 40 13.89 6.16 2.02
CA HIS A 40 13.93 7.39 2.78
C HIS A 40 13.77 7.03 4.26
N TRP A 41 14.57 7.65 5.12
CA TRP A 41 14.57 7.38 6.55
C TRP A 41 14.09 8.61 7.31
N LEU A 42 13.02 8.44 8.08
CA LEU A 42 12.56 9.42 9.05
C LEU A 42 13.35 9.24 10.34
N GLY A 43 13.97 10.33 10.81
CA GLY A 43 14.70 10.33 12.07
C GLY A 43 13.79 10.02 13.27
N PRO A 44 14.36 9.67 14.44
CA PRO A 44 13.57 9.35 15.63
C PRO A 44 12.60 10.46 16.03
N ALA A 45 13.01 11.72 15.90
CA ALA A 45 12.17 12.88 16.22
C ALA A 45 10.97 12.99 15.26
N ASP A 46 11.19 12.89 13.95
CA ASP A 46 10.12 12.99 12.94
C ASP A 46 9.15 11.82 13.04
N LYS A 47 9.67 10.61 13.26
CA LYS A 47 8.85 9.41 13.51
C LYS A 47 7.98 9.60 14.76
N ALA A 48 8.55 10.11 15.84
CA ALA A 48 7.79 10.36 17.07
C ALA A 48 6.72 11.43 16.86
N ALA A 49 7.04 12.50 16.13
CA ALA A 49 6.10 13.56 15.79
C ALA A 49 4.90 13.01 14.99
N LEU A 50 5.16 12.19 13.97
CA LEU A 50 4.12 11.53 13.17
C LEU A 50 3.21 10.63 14.04
N ILE A 51 3.80 9.78 14.89
CA ILE A 51 3.03 8.87 15.75
C ILE A 51 2.18 9.65 16.75
N ASN A 52 2.73 10.72 17.34
CA ASN A 52 2.01 11.55 18.31
C ASN A 52 0.88 12.32 17.65
N ALA A 53 1.08 12.84 16.43
CA ALA A 53 0.03 13.48 15.65
C ALA A 53 -1.10 12.49 15.34
N ALA A 54 -0.78 11.31 14.81
CA ALA A 54 -1.76 10.26 14.52
C ALA A 54 -2.61 9.91 15.75
N ARG A 55 -1.95 9.71 16.91
CA ARG A 55 -2.63 9.45 18.19
C ARG A 55 -3.55 10.58 18.63
N ARG A 56 -3.11 11.84 18.50
CA ARG A 56 -3.92 13.02 18.86
C ARG A 56 -5.23 13.07 18.07
N TYR A 57 -5.21 12.62 16.82
CA TYR A 57 -6.38 12.56 15.94
C TYR A 57 -7.11 11.21 15.97
N GLY A 58 -6.73 10.28 16.85
CA GLY A 58 -7.40 8.99 17.01
C GLY A 58 -7.21 8.01 15.85
N ILE A 59 -6.18 8.20 15.02
CA ILE A 59 -5.86 7.32 13.90
C ILE A 59 -4.58 6.52 14.13
N THR A 60 -4.45 5.39 13.44
CA THR A 60 -3.22 4.59 13.51
C THR A 60 -2.10 5.24 12.71
N PRO A 61 -0.82 5.04 13.08
CA PRO A 61 0.31 5.50 12.26
C PRO A 61 0.28 4.92 10.84
N ALA A 62 -0.20 3.69 10.68
CA ALA A 62 -0.37 3.05 9.37
C ALA A 62 -1.41 3.78 8.51
N ALA A 63 -2.56 4.15 9.08
CA ALA A 63 -3.58 4.93 8.37
C ALA A 63 -3.05 6.32 7.99
N ALA A 64 -2.37 7.01 8.90
CA ALA A 64 -1.75 8.31 8.62
C ALA A 64 -0.74 8.24 7.46
N LEU A 65 0.12 7.22 7.45
CA LEU A 65 1.06 7.00 6.35
C LEU A 65 0.38 6.60 5.05
N ALA A 66 -0.63 5.74 5.10
CA ALA A 66 -1.40 5.34 3.93
C ALA A 66 -2.10 6.55 3.29
N THR A 67 -2.68 7.46 4.09
CA THR A 67 -3.26 8.71 3.61
C THR A 67 -2.20 9.60 2.97
N ALA A 68 -1.07 9.85 3.63
CA ALA A 68 0.00 10.66 3.05
C ALA A 68 0.55 10.07 1.74
N PHE A 69 0.65 8.74 1.66
CA PHE A 69 1.04 8.04 0.44
C PHE A 69 -0.02 8.20 -0.67
N ALA A 70 -1.30 8.01 -0.35
CA ALA A 70 -2.41 8.19 -1.29
C ALA A 70 -2.46 9.61 -1.84
N GLU A 71 -2.31 10.65 -1.00
CA GLU A 71 -2.27 12.06 -1.43
C GLU A 71 -1.17 12.32 -2.45
N VAL A 72 0.03 11.77 -2.23
CA VAL A 72 1.14 11.90 -3.18
C VAL A 72 0.83 11.16 -4.48
N ILE A 73 0.31 9.94 -4.42
CA ILE A 73 -0.07 9.19 -5.63
C ILE A 73 -1.17 9.93 -6.40
N ALA A 74 -2.17 10.48 -5.71
CA ALA A 74 -3.25 11.27 -6.31
C ALA A 74 -2.71 12.52 -7.02
N ALA A 75 -1.77 13.24 -6.40
CA ALA A 75 -1.15 14.43 -6.98
C ALA A 75 -0.41 14.16 -8.30
N TRP A 76 0.02 12.92 -8.53
CA TRP A 76 0.71 12.48 -9.75
C TRP A 76 -0.15 11.57 -10.64
N SER A 77 -1.43 11.35 -10.30
CA SER A 77 -2.34 10.49 -11.06
C SER A 77 -3.34 11.32 -11.87
N ASP A 78 -3.96 10.70 -12.87
CA ASP A 78 -5.05 11.31 -13.65
C ASP A 78 -6.40 11.37 -12.91
N SER A 79 -6.50 10.67 -11.78
CA SER A 79 -7.68 10.60 -10.90
C SER A 79 -7.24 10.66 -9.44
N ARG A 80 -8.06 11.29 -8.59
CA ARG A 80 -7.90 11.26 -7.12
C ARG A 80 -8.48 10.00 -6.50
N ARG A 81 -9.49 9.40 -7.14
CA ARG A 81 -10.11 8.15 -6.69
C ARG A 81 -9.51 6.94 -7.40
N PHE A 82 -8.91 6.02 -6.65
CA PHE A 82 -8.22 4.83 -7.17
C PHE A 82 -8.05 3.73 -6.12
N LEU A 83 -7.67 2.53 -6.58
CA LEU A 83 -7.35 1.39 -5.70
C LEU A 83 -5.87 1.34 -5.33
N LEU A 84 -5.60 1.17 -4.04
CA LEU A 84 -4.30 0.77 -3.52
C LEU A 84 -4.37 -0.66 -2.95
N ASN A 85 -3.36 -1.48 -3.29
CA ASN A 85 -3.16 -2.75 -2.61
C ASN A 85 -2.32 -2.52 -1.34
N LEU A 86 -2.87 -2.86 -0.18
CA LEU A 86 -2.17 -2.76 1.10
C LEU A 86 -1.84 -4.16 1.63
N PRO A 87 -0.56 -4.58 1.59
CA PRO A 87 -0.13 -5.82 2.21
C PRO A 87 -0.32 -5.77 3.72
N LEU A 88 -0.89 -6.83 4.27
CA LEU A 88 -1.07 -7.03 5.70
C LEU A 88 -0.34 -8.30 6.10
N PHE A 89 0.18 -8.30 7.33
CA PHE A 89 0.91 -9.44 7.90
C PHE A 89 0.27 -9.89 9.22
N ASP A 90 -1.02 -9.60 9.36
CA ASP A 90 -1.78 -10.01 10.54
C ASP A 90 -2.05 -11.51 10.47
N ARG A 91 -2.02 -12.15 11.63
CA ARG A 91 -2.16 -13.61 11.75
C ARG A 91 -3.28 -13.94 12.71
N GLU A 92 -4.11 -14.90 12.34
CA GLU A 92 -5.18 -15.38 13.19
C GLU A 92 -4.60 -16.10 14.41
N MET A 93 -4.78 -15.51 15.60
CA MET A 93 -4.25 -16.02 16.86
C MET A 93 -5.20 -17.06 17.48
N PHE A 94 -5.33 -18.23 16.84
CA PHE A 94 -6.17 -19.32 17.35
C PHE A 94 -5.53 -20.13 18.50
N THR A 95 -4.21 -20.02 18.69
CA THR A 95 -3.47 -20.55 19.84
C THR A 95 -2.26 -19.63 20.14
N PRO A 96 -1.76 -19.54 21.39
CA PRO A 96 -0.57 -18.76 21.71
C PRO A 96 0.66 -19.10 20.87
N ASP A 97 0.80 -20.36 20.43
CA ASP A 97 1.97 -20.82 19.68
C ASP A 97 2.10 -20.22 18.27
N VAL A 98 1.01 -19.65 17.72
CA VAL A 98 1.03 -18.99 16.40
C VAL A 98 2.02 -17.82 16.36
N ALA A 99 2.27 -17.18 17.51
CA ALA A 99 3.23 -16.09 17.61
C ALA A 99 4.68 -16.53 17.27
N ALA A 100 5.02 -17.79 17.53
CA ALA A 100 6.36 -18.35 17.35
C ALA A 100 6.58 -19.01 15.97
N LEU A 101 5.53 -19.14 15.15
CA LEU A 101 5.63 -19.78 13.84
C LEU A 101 6.41 -18.91 12.84
N VAL A 102 7.21 -19.58 12.01
CA VAL A 102 7.87 -19.01 10.84
C VAL A 102 7.16 -19.53 9.59
N GLY A 103 6.64 -18.62 8.78
CA GLY A 103 5.86 -18.96 7.58
C GLY A 103 5.35 -17.72 6.87
N ASP A 104 4.64 -17.93 5.75
CA ASP A 104 3.97 -16.86 5.03
C ASP A 104 2.57 -16.61 5.60
N PHE A 105 2.34 -15.38 6.05
CA PHE A 105 1.07 -14.88 6.55
C PHE A 105 0.62 -13.63 5.78
N SER A 106 1.19 -13.42 4.59
CA SER A 106 0.90 -12.27 3.77
C SER A 106 -0.55 -12.32 3.30
N SER A 107 -1.29 -11.28 3.62
CA SER A 107 -2.62 -11.01 3.08
C SER A 107 -2.62 -9.62 2.46
N SER A 108 -3.75 -9.23 1.88
CA SER A 108 -3.89 -7.95 1.19
C SER A 108 -5.31 -7.43 1.34
N VAL A 109 -5.43 -6.12 1.51
CA VAL A 109 -6.70 -5.40 1.44
C VAL A 109 -6.62 -4.38 0.32
N LEU A 110 -7.68 -4.30 -0.49
CA LEU A 110 -7.83 -3.24 -1.47
C LEU A 110 -8.46 -2.01 -0.81
N LEU A 111 -7.74 -0.90 -0.80
CA LEU A 111 -8.21 0.39 -0.32
C LEU A 111 -8.73 1.21 -1.50
N ASP A 112 -10.01 1.59 -1.46
CA ASP A 112 -10.59 2.64 -2.30
C ASP A 112 -10.20 3.98 -1.65
N ALA A 113 -9.21 4.65 -2.23
CA ALA A 113 -8.73 5.97 -1.81
C ALA A 113 -9.37 7.03 -2.69
N ASP A 114 -9.79 8.16 -2.13
CA ASP A 114 -10.50 9.26 -2.80
C ASP A 114 -10.05 10.67 -2.37
#